data_AF-A0A0K9GTR3-F1
#
_entry.id   AF-A0A0K9GTR3-F1
#
_cell.length_a   1.000
_cell.length_b   1.000
_cell.length_c   1.000
_cell.angle_alpha   90.00
_cell.angle_beta   90.00
_cell.angle_gamma   90.00
#
_symmetry.space_group_name_H-M   'P 1'
#
loop_
_entity.id
_entity.type
_entity.pdbx_description
1 polymer ?
#
loop_
_entity_poly.entity_id
_entity_poly.type
_entity_poly.pdbx_seq_one_letter_code
_entity_poly.pdbx_strand_id
1 'polypeptide(L)' 'MNKEKLLKKLQNAHQGNLFSLEIPKNTKEDEIKIEELVKELEREGKIKLREYVQREYSVYLHGIIKYVSD' A
#
# COMPACT_ATOMS: atom_id res chain seq x y z
N MET A 1 -7.77 -5.38 7.84
CA MET A 1 -6.97 -4.12 7.81
C MET A 1 -7.83 -2.98 7.26
N ASN A 2 -7.58 -1.70 7.63
CA ASN A 2 -8.35 -0.53 7.18
C ASN A 2 -7.45 0.47 6.43
N LYS A 3 -8.04 1.34 5.60
CA LYS A 3 -7.34 2.34 4.76
C LYS A 3 -6.32 3.18 5.52
N GLU A 4 -6.72 3.79 6.62
CA GLU A 4 -5.85 4.66 7.43
C GLU A 4 -4.67 3.89 8.02
N LYS A 5 -4.91 2.64 8.45
CA LYS A 5 -3.85 1.78 8.99
C LYS A 5 -2.88 1.34 7.90
N LEU A 6 -3.37 1.07 6.70
CA LEU A 6 -2.54 0.79 5.53
C LEU A 6 -1.70 2.01 5.16
N LEU A 7 -2.31 3.19 5.01
CA LEU A 7 -1.59 4.43 4.72
C LEU A 7 -0.53 4.73 5.77
N LYS A 8 -0.86 4.59 7.05
CA LYS A 8 0.11 4.77 8.15
C LYS A 8 1.25 3.76 8.08
N LYS A 9 0.99 2.50 7.71
CA LYS A 9 2.07 1.51 7.47
C LYS A 9 2.95 1.90 6.30
N LEU A 10 2.37 2.33 5.17
CA LEU A 10 3.12 2.82 4.02
C LEU A 10 3.98 4.01 4.42
N GLN A 11 3.42 4.97 5.17
CA GLN A 11 4.12 6.13 5.71
C GLN A 11 5.19 5.77 6.76
N ASN A 12 5.09 4.67 7.50
CA ASN A 12 6.19 4.25 8.36
C ASN A 12 7.25 3.44 7.61
N ALA A 13 6.86 2.78 6.52
CA ALA A 13 7.73 1.99 5.65
C ALA A 13 8.34 2.79 4.50
N HIS A 14 8.18 4.12 4.50
CA HIS A 14 8.80 4.97 3.50
C HIS A 14 10.23 5.33 3.92
N GLN A 15 11.12 5.39 2.94
CA GLN A 15 12.45 5.97 3.09
C GLN A 15 12.54 7.13 2.09
N GLY A 16 12.43 8.37 2.60
CA GLY A 16 12.24 9.56 1.77
C GLY A 16 10.84 9.61 1.13
N ASN A 17 10.74 9.43 -0.18
CA ASN A 17 9.44 9.44 -0.88
C ASN A 17 9.03 8.05 -1.35
N LEU A 18 9.92 7.05 -1.29
CA LEU A 18 9.64 5.69 -1.74
C LEU A 18 9.17 4.84 -0.56
N PHE A 19 8.14 4.04 -0.75
CA PHE A 19 7.71 3.04 0.21
C PHE A 19 7.90 1.64 -0.36
N SER A 20 8.27 0.71 0.52
CA SER A 20 8.29 -0.72 0.23
C SER A 20 7.65 -1.43 1.41
N LEU A 21 6.50 -2.05 1.21
CA LEU A 21 5.74 -2.68 2.27
C LEU A 21 5.36 -4.10 1.87
N GLU A 22 5.74 -5.07 2.69
CA GLU A 22 5.21 -6.42 2.60
C GLU A 22 4.08 -6.59 3.61
N ILE A 23 2.91 -6.99 3.11
CA ILE A 23 1.72 -7.22 3.92
C ILE A 23 1.45 -8.72 3.93
N PRO A 24 1.50 -9.40 5.08
CA PRO A 24 1.07 -10.79 5.16
C PRO A 24 -0.42 -10.88 4.84
N LYS A 25 -0.80 -11.81 3.95
CA LYS A 25 -2.19 -12.13 3.63
C LYS A 25 -2.53 -13.49 4.20
N ASN A 26 -3.69 -13.60 4.84
CA ASN A 26 -4.17 -14.86 5.41
C ASN A 26 -5.23 -15.53 4.50
N THR A 27 -5.92 -14.75 3.68
CA THR A 27 -6.97 -15.19 2.77
C THR A 27 -6.91 -14.43 1.45
N LYS A 28 -7.57 -14.95 0.40
CA LYS A 28 -7.75 -14.22 -0.87
C LYS A 28 -8.59 -12.96 -0.72
N GLU A 29 -9.50 -12.92 0.25
CA GLU A 29 -10.29 -11.72 0.53
C GLU A 29 -9.44 -10.57 1.05
N ASP A 30 -8.43 -10.86 1.88
CA ASP A 30 -7.46 -9.84 2.31
C ASP A 30 -6.68 -9.26 1.12
N GLU A 31 -6.34 -10.07 0.12
CA GLU A 31 -5.67 -9.60 -1.10
C GLU A 31 -6.52 -8.59 -1.87
N ILE A 32 -7.77 -8.95 -2.17
CA ILE A 32 -8.71 -8.08 -2.88
C ILE A 32 -8.87 -6.77 -2.12
N LYS A 33 -9.05 -6.86 -0.79
CA LYS A 33 -9.20 -5.69 0.07
C LYS A 33 -7.95 -4.81 0.08
N ILE A 34 -6.75 -5.38 0.12
CA ILE A 34 -5.49 -4.61 0.03
C ILE A 34 -5.39 -3.91 -1.33
N GLU A 35 -5.70 -4.60 -2.42
CA GLU A 35 -5.66 -4.01 -3.77
C GLU A 35 -6.64 -2.84 -3.91
N GLU A 36 -7.89 -2.99 -3.45
CA GLU A 36 -8.88 -1.91 -3.48
C GLU A 36 -8.42 -0.69 -2.67
N LEU A 37 -7.94 -0.92 -1.45
CA LEU A 37 -7.41 0.15 -0.59
C LEU A 37 -6.22 0.88 -1.22
N VAL A 38 -5.31 0.15 -1.87
CA VAL A 38 -4.16 0.74 -2.58
C VAL A 38 -4.64 1.58 -3.77
N LYS A 39 -5.59 1.07 -4.57
CA LYS A 39 -6.19 1.82 -5.69
C LYS A 39 -6.93 3.07 -5.22
N GLU A 40 -7.65 3.01 -4.11
CA GLU A 40 -8.29 4.17 -3.51
C GLU A 40 -7.25 5.24 -3.11
N LEU A 41 -6.18 4.85 -2.43
CA LEU A 41 -5.11 5.77 -2.03
C LEU A 41 -4.39 6.39 -3.24
N GLU A 42 -4.26 5.65 -4.33
CA GLU A 42 -3.73 6.15 -5.59
C GLU A 42 -4.69 7.12 -6.28
N ARG A 43 -6.00 6.83 -6.29
CA ARG A 43 -7.04 7.73 -6.79
C ARG A 43 -7.13 9.02 -5.99
N GLU A 44 -6.96 8.96 -4.67
CA GLU A 44 -6.86 10.13 -3.79
C GLU A 44 -5.54 10.90 -4.00
N GLY A 45 -4.61 10.38 -4.82
CA GLY A 45 -3.33 11.01 -5.09
C GLY A 45 -2.35 10.98 -3.92
N LYS A 46 -2.61 10.18 -2.87
CA LYS A 46 -1.78 10.04 -1.67
C LYS A 46 -0.55 9.17 -1.91
N ILE A 47 -0.69 8.20 -2.82
CA ILE A 47 0.41 7.32 -3.23
C ILE A 47 0.42 7.18 -4.75
N LYS A 48 1.55 6.72 -5.28
CA LYS A 48 1.68 6.22 -6.65
C LYS A 48 2.27 4.84 -6.57
N LEU A 49 1.49 3.82 -6.88
CA LEU A 49 1.95 2.44 -6.90
C LEU A 49 2.84 2.24 -8.12
N ARG A 50 4.00 1.61 -7.92
CA ARG A 50 4.92 1.25 -9.02
C ARG A 50 4.90 -0.25 -9.27
N GLU A 51 4.87 -1.02 -8.19
CA GLU A 51 4.92 -2.47 -8.27
C GLU A 51 3.99 -3.06 -7.21
N TYR A 52 3.24 -4.08 -7.63
CA TYR A 52 2.35 -4.85 -6.78
C TYR A 52 2.64 -6.32 -7.09
N VAL A 53 3.27 -7.02 -6.15
CA VAL A 53 3.65 -8.42 -6.30
C VAL A 53 2.86 -9.26 -5.31
N GLN A 54 2.00 -10.12 -5.83
CA GLN A 54 1.32 -11.13 -5.04
C GLN A 54 2.28 -12.28 -4.79
N ARG A 55 2.54 -12.59 -3.52
CA ARG A 55 3.27 -13.78 -3.08
C ARG A 55 2.30 -14.80 -2.50
N GLU A 56 2.79 -15.97 -2.12
CA GLU A 56 1.94 -17.06 -1.60
C GLU A 56 1.27 -16.70 -0.27
N TYR A 57 2.02 -16.06 0.65
CA TYR A 57 1.55 -15.67 1.99
C TYR A 57 1.59 -14.16 2.25
N SER A 58 1.98 -13.37 1.25
CA SER A 58 2.10 -11.92 1.40
C SER A 58 1.79 -11.19 0.10
N VAL A 59 1.60 -9.88 0.20
CA VAL A 59 1.53 -8.95 -0.92
C VAL A 59 2.63 -7.93 -0.71
N TYR A 60 3.53 -7.82 -1.68
CA TYR A 60 4.56 -6.81 -1.70
C TYR A 60 4.08 -5.60 -2.50
N LEU A 61 4.16 -4.43 -1.88
CA LEU A 61 3.79 -3.15 -2.44
C LEU A 61 5.03 -2.27 -2.51
N HIS A 62 5.31 -1.73 -3.68
CA HIS A 62 6.36 -0.75 -3.85
C HIS A 62 5.83 0.45 -4.64
N GLY A 63 6.19 1.65 -4.18
CA GLY A 63 5.69 2.86 -4.81
C GLY A 63 6.26 4.11 -4.17
N ILE A 64 5.63 5.23 -4.49
CA ILE A 64 6.01 6.56 -4.00
C ILE A 64 4.85 7.10 -3.17
N ILE A 65 5.13 7.57 -1.95
CA ILE A 65 4.17 8.37 -1.20
C ILE A 65 4.20 9.77 -1.77
N LYS A 66 3.04 10.24 -2.21
CA LYS A 66 2.84 11.64 -2.55
C LYS A 66 2.40 12.34 -1.28
N TYR A 67 3.29 13.17 -0.75
CA TYR A 67 2.89 14.16 0.22
C TYR A 67 1.98 15.16 -0.49
N VAL A 68 0.69 15.07 -0.21
CA VAL A 68 -0.20 16.23 -0.34
C VAL A 68 0.18 17.13 0.82
N SER A 69 1.13 18.02 0.58
CA SER A 69 1.28 19.23 1.40
C SER A 69 -0.01 20.01 1.21
N ASP A 70 -0.79 20.14 2.27
CA ASP A 70 -1.82 21.18 2.39
C ASP A 70 -1.15 22.56 2.37
#